data_AF-R7ZNV8-F1
#
_entry.id   AF-R7ZNV8-F1
#
_cell.length_a   1.000
_cell.length_b   1.000
_cell.length_c   1.000
_cell.angle_alpha   90.00
_cell.angle_beta   90.00
_cell.angle_gamma   90.00
#
_symmetry.space_group_name_H-M   'P 1'
#
loop_
_entity.id
_entity.type
_entity.pdbx_description
1 polymer ?
#
loop_
_entity_poly.entity_id
_entity_poly.type
_entity_poly.pdbx_seq_one_letter_code
_entity_poly.pdbx_strand_id
1 'polypeptide(L)'
;MDEIFDYFGPQGTPVILGLLMAFGVLFIKWVITKRENLQSDEINRTVFQNEFKKAISTQESIHVADFLLDESAFWDLIDKTRKKSKDNFKNQCGLLKQYFEDSNTGDLLAFQSRLFYFILKYNSYKLQAAFSIVSYSTPFADYGAFLEWMISKGETLANNYIQNPELLENANFSGIDNSVGMSTFLGEVYNTKTGKLVPTIEGFDENALDDSEIIDPKMIPDSFPRLWKKFIV
;
A
#
# COMPACT_ATOMS: atom_id res chain seq x y z
N MET A 1 37.92 -41.10 10.95
CA MET A 1 37.96 -40.85 9.49
C MET A 1 38.55 -42.04 8.72
N ASP A 2 39.09 -43.06 9.39
CA ASP A 2 39.71 -44.22 8.72
C ASP A 2 38.72 -45.34 8.38
N GLU A 3 37.54 -45.41 9.01
CA GLU A 3 36.58 -46.50 8.75
C GLU A 3 35.79 -46.37 7.43
N ILE A 4 35.86 -45.23 6.74
CA ILE A 4 35.18 -45.04 5.44
C ILE A 4 36.02 -45.64 4.30
N PHE A 5 37.34 -45.76 4.47
CA PHE A 5 38.23 -46.24 3.41
C PHE A 5 38.27 -47.78 3.28
N ASP A 6 38.00 -48.53 4.35
CA ASP A 6 38.01 -50.00 4.31
C ASP A 6 36.76 -50.62 3.65
N TYR A 7 35.68 -49.85 3.48
CA TYR A 7 34.43 -50.36 2.90
C TYR A 7 34.48 -50.48 1.37
N PHE A 8 35.42 -49.79 0.73
CA PHE A 8 35.55 -49.69 -0.71
C PHE A 8 36.92 -50.26 -1.09
N GLY A 9 36.99 -51.56 -1.38
CA GLY A 9 38.21 -52.22 -1.86
C GLY A 9 38.84 -51.52 -3.07
N PRO A 10 39.94 -52.04 -3.66
CA PRO A 10 40.75 -51.35 -4.67
C PRO A 10 40.03 -50.89 -5.95
N GLN A 11 38.74 -51.23 -6.12
CA GLN A 11 37.86 -50.72 -7.19
C GLN A 11 37.00 -49.50 -6.81
N GLY A 12 36.98 -49.05 -5.55
CA GLY A 12 36.13 -47.93 -5.11
C GLY A 12 36.76 -46.54 -5.24
N THR A 13 38.08 -46.44 -5.31
CA THR A 13 38.80 -45.18 -5.61
C THR A 13 38.36 -44.51 -6.92
N PRO A 14 38.21 -45.20 -8.07
CA PRO A 14 37.73 -44.56 -9.30
C PRO A 14 36.27 -44.07 -9.19
N VAL A 15 35.43 -44.73 -8.39
CA VAL A 15 34.03 -44.30 -8.15
C VAL A 15 34.00 -43.00 -7.35
N ILE A 16 34.80 -42.90 -6.28
CA ILE A 16 34.91 -41.68 -5.46
C ILE A 16 35.46 -40.52 -6.30
N LEU A 17 36.50 -40.75 -7.11
CA LEU A 17 37.05 -39.76 -8.04
C LEU A 17 36.02 -39.30 -9.08
N GLY A 18 35.23 -40.24 -9.63
CA GLY A 18 34.14 -39.92 -10.56
C GLY A 18 33.06 -39.05 -9.93
N LEU A 19 32.66 -39.33 -8.69
CA LEU A 19 31.71 -38.52 -7.93
C LEU A 19 32.26 -37.13 -7.63
N LEU A 20 33.51 -37.01 -7.16
CA LEU A 20 34.13 -35.71 -6.90
C LEU A 20 34.23 -34.84 -8.16
N MET A 21 34.57 -35.43 -9.32
CA MET A 21 34.57 -34.72 -10.60
C MET A 21 33.15 -34.26 -11.00
N ALA A 22 32.14 -35.12 -10.83
CA ALA A 22 30.75 -34.75 -11.12
C ALA A 22 30.26 -33.61 -10.21
N PHE A 23 30.56 -33.66 -8.91
CA PHE A 23 30.27 -32.57 -7.97
C PHE A 23 31.01 -31.27 -8.33
N GLY A 24 32.28 -31.36 -8.74
CA GLY A 24 33.04 -30.20 -9.22
C GLY A 24 32.39 -29.52 -10.43
N VAL A 25 31.94 -30.30 -11.43
CA VAL A 25 31.23 -29.78 -12.60
C VAL A 25 29.89 -29.14 -12.22
N LEU A 26 29.12 -29.79 -11.34
CA LEU A 26 27.85 -29.23 -10.86
C LEU A 26 28.05 -27.93 -10.06
N PHE A 27 29.09 -27.88 -9.23
CA PHE A 27 29.44 -26.68 -8.46
C PHE A 27 29.85 -25.52 -9.39
N ILE A 28 30.68 -25.79 -10.40
CA ILE A 28 31.07 -24.77 -11.39
C ILE A 28 29.85 -24.27 -12.16
N LYS A 29 28.97 -25.17 -12.63
CA LYS A 29 27.71 -24.77 -13.29
C LYS A 29 26.85 -23.90 -12.38
N TRP A 30 26.68 -24.29 -11.12
CA TRP A 30 25.93 -23.51 -10.13
C TRP A 30 26.54 -22.11 -9.91
N VAL A 31 27.87 -21.99 -9.80
CA VAL A 31 28.55 -20.69 -9.66
C VAL A 31 28.33 -19.80 -10.89
N ILE A 32 28.43 -20.36 -12.10
CA ILE A 32 28.22 -19.61 -13.35
C ILE A 32 26.77 -19.10 -13.42
N THR A 33 25.78 -19.98 -13.23
CA THR A 33 24.36 -19.61 -13.27
C THR A 33 24.01 -18.59 -12.18
N LYS A 34 24.57 -18.74 -10.96
CA LYS A 34 24.37 -17.76 -9.89
C LYS A 34 24.93 -16.39 -10.26
N ARG A 35 26.09 -16.33 -10.92
CA ARG A 35 26.69 -15.07 -11.38
C ARG A 35 25.86 -14.41 -12.49
N GLU A 36 25.39 -15.20 -13.46
CA GLU A 36 24.51 -14.72 -14.54
C GLU A 36 23.20 -14.15 -13.99
N ASN A 37 22.58 -14.83 -13.01
CA ASN A 37 21.37 -14.35 -12.34
C ASN A 37 21.63 -13.03 -11.61
N LEU A 38 22.72 -12.92 -10.85
CA LEU A 38 23.07 -11.68 -10.14
C LEU A 38 23.31 -10.50 -11.10
N GLN A 39 23.98 -10.74 -12.23
CA GLN A 39 24.20 -9.71 -13.25
C GLN A 39 22.89 -9.30 -13.93
N SER A 40 22.03 -10.27 -14.25
CA SER A 40 20.69 -10.01 -14.77
C SER A 40 19.86 -9.17 -13.80
N ASP A 41 19.87 -9.53 -12.51
CA ASP A 41 19.16 -8.79 -11.46
C ASP A 41 19.67 -7.35 -11.32
N GLU A 42 20.99 -7.14 -11.40
CA GLU A 42 21.61 -5.81 -11.34
C GLU A 42 21.28 -4.95 -12.58
N ILE A 43 21.30 -5.56 -13.77
CA ILE A 43 20.88 -4.91 -15.02
C ILE A 43 19.40 -4.54 -14.94
N ASN A 44 18.53 -5.47 -14.56
CA ASN A 44 17.09 -5.25 -14.42
C ASN A 44 16.80 -4.15 -13.40
N ARG A 45 17.50 -4.14 -12.26
CA ARG A 45 17.38 -3.08 -11.25
C ARG A 45 17.81 -1.72 -11.81
N THR A 46 18.90 -1.66 -12.56
CA THR A 46 19.40 -0.42 -13.16
C THR A 46 18.45 0.11 -14.23
N VAL A 47 17.94 -0.78 -15.10
CA VAL A 47 16.92 -0.44 -16.11
C VAL A 47 15.67 0.09 -15.43
N PHE A 48 15.13 -0.64 -14.44
CA PHE A 48 13.97 -0.22 -13.67
C PHE A 48 14.19 1.14 -12.99
N GLN A 49 15.33 1.36 -12.35
CA GLN A 49 15.66 2.64 -11.71
C GLN A 49 15.73 3.79 -12.71
N ASN A 50 16.30 3.57 -13.89
CA ASN A 50 16.39 4.58 -14.94
C ASN A 50 15.02 4.89 -15.54
N GLU A 51 14.21 3.87 -15.80
CA GLU A 51 12.83 4.02 -16.28
C GLU A 51 11.95 4.72 -15.25
N PHE A 52 12.06 4.35 -13.99
CA PHE A 52 11.34 4.97 -12.88
C PHE A 52 11.75 6.45 -12.70
N LYS A 53 13.05 6.74 -12.70
CA LYS A 53 13.57 8.12 -12.62
C LYS A 53 13.11 8.96 -13.80
N LYS A 54 13.12 8.38 -15.01
CA LYS A 54 12.59 9.03 -16.20
C LYS A 54 11.10 9.33 -16.06
N ALA A 55 10.30 8.34 -15.64
CA ALA A 55 8.87 8.48 -15.46
C ALA A 55 8.51 9.58 -14.45
N ILE A 56 9.22 9.65 -13.31
CA ILE A 56 9.07 10.74 -12.33
C ILE A 56 9.46 12.09 -12.94
N SER A 57 10.59 12.18 -13.65
CA SER A 57 11.04 13.45 -14.24
C SER A 57 10.10 14.00 -15.32
N THR A 58 9.27 13.13 -15.90
CA THR A 58 8.26 13.48 -16.91
C THR A 58 6.84 13.47 -16.37
N GLN A 59 6.67 13.25 -15.06
CA GLN A 59 5.34 13.22 -14.44
C GLN A 59 4.72 14.61 -14.57
N GLU A 60 3.54 14.65 -15.17
CA GLU A 60 2.77 15.87 -15.32
C GLU A 60 2.28 16.32 -13.94
N SER A 61 2.11 17.62 -13.75
CA SER A 61 1.37 18.16 -12.61
C SER A 61 0.06 18.78 -13.07
N ILE A 62 -0.98 18.62 -12.26
CA ILE A 62 -2.28 19.23 -12.46
C ILE A 62 -2.63 20.08 -11.24
N HIS A 63 -3.28 21.22 -11.46
CA HIS A 63 -3.77 22.02 -10.36
C HIS A 63 -5.11 21.47 -9.87
N VAL A 64 -5.28 21.30 -8.55
CA VAL A 64 -6.49 20.69 -7.98
C VAL A 64 -7.78 21.39 -8.44
N ALA A 65 -7.76 22.71 -8.56
CA ALA A 65 -8.93 23.50 -8.94
C ALA A 65 -9.49 23.11 -10.33
N ASP A 66 -8.66 22.53 -11.19
CA ASP A 66 -9.03 22.15 -12.56
C ASP A 66 -9.73 20.78 -12.60
N PHE A 67 -9.54 19.95 -11.57
CA PHE A 67 -10.00 18.57 -11.51
C PHE A 67 -10.64 18.23 -10.16
N LEU A 68 -11.42 19.14 -9.57
CA LEU A 68 -12.13 18.81 -8.34
C LEU A 68 -13.54 18.29 -8.66
N LEU A 69 -13.75 16.98 -8.51
CA LEU A 69 -15.10 16.40 -8.60
C LEU A 69 -16.03 17.10 -7.61
N ASP A 70 -17.29 17.31 -8.00
CA ASP A 70 -18.32 17.80 -7.09
C ASP A 70 -18.42 16.93 -5.82
N GLU A 71 -18.62 17.57 -4.67
CA GLU A 71 -18.58 16.88 -3.38
C GLU A 71 -19.72 15.88 -3.24
N SER A 72 -20.93 16.25 -3.68
CA SER A 72 -22.08 15.33 -3.66
C SER A 72 -21.84 14.15 -4.59
N ALA A 73 -21.32 14.39 -5.79
CA ALA A 73 -21.01 13.32 -6.74
C ALA A 73 -19.96 12.34 -6.21
N PHE A 74 -18.94 12.84 -5.50
CA PHE A 74 -17.94 12.00 -4.84
C PHE A 74 -18.58 11.12 -3.77
N TRP A 75 -19.34 11.71 -2.85
CA TRP A 75 -19.97 10.98 -1.77
C TRP A 75 -21.01 9.99 -2.28
N ASP A 76 -21.77 10.34 -3.32
CA ASP A 76 -22.72 9.44 -3.97
C ASP A 76 -22.03 8.18 -4.54
N LEU A 77 -20.86 8.34 -5.16
CA LEU A 77 -20.08 7.20 -5.68
C LEU A 77 -19.54 6.31 -4.54
N ILE A 78 -19.01 6.93 -3.48
CA ILE A 78 -18.58 6.22 -2.26
C ILE A 78 -19.75 5.45 -1.68
N ASP A 79 -20.90 6.09 -1.49
CA ASP A 79 -22.07 5.47 -0.88
C ASP A 79 -22.64 4.32 -1.71
N LYS A 80 -22.72 4.51 -3.02
CA LYS A 80 -23.17 3.48 -3.97
C LYS A 80 -22.27 2.25 -3.92
N THR A 81 -20.96 2.45 -3.95
CA THR A 81 -19.99 1.34 -3.93
C THR A 81 -19.93 0.67 -2.56
N ARG A 82 -20.00 1.43 -1.46
CA ARG A 82 -20.10 0.93 -0.08
C ARG A 82 -21.31 0.02 0.13
N LYS A 83 -22.50 0.46 -0.30
CA LYS A 83 -23.73 -0.32 -0.19
C LYS A 83 -23.65 -1.61 -1.00
N LYS A 84 -23.11 -1.53 -2.23
CA LYS A 84 -22.93 -2.71 -3.10
C LYS A 84 -21.87 -3.68 -2.57
N SER A 85 -20.83 -3.19 -1.91
CA SER A 85 -19.78 -4.02 -1.29
C SER A 85 -20.16 -4.59 0.08
N LYS A 86 -21.31 -4.17 0.64
CA LYS A 86 -21.75 -4.51 2.01
C LYS A 86 -20.72 -4.08 3.06
N ASP A 87 -20.23 -2.84 2.94
CA ASP A 87 -19.22 -2.23 3.83
C ASP A 87 -17.85 -2.94 3.86
N ASN A 88 -17.61 -3.90 2.96
CA ASN A 88 -16.32 -4.55 2.82
C ASN A 88 -15.39 -3.67 1.96
N PHE A 89 -14.27 -3.26 2.55
CA PHE A 89 -13.36 -2.28 1.94
C PHE A 89 -12.73 -2.80 0.64
N LYS A 90 -12.08 -3.97 0.66
CA LYS A 90 -11.50 -4.60 -0.54
C LYS A 90 -12.50 -4.75 -1.69
N ASN A 91 -13.73 -5.18 -1.39
CA ASN A 91 -14.78 -5.29 -2.41
C ASN A 91 -15.18 -3.92 -2.96
N GLN A 92 -15.25 -2.90 -2.11
CA GLN A 92 -15.53 -1.52 -2.54
C GLN A 92 -14.43 -1.00 -3.47
N CYS A 93 -13.17 -1.24 -3.13
CA CYS A 93 -12.01 -0.92 -3.96
C CYS A 93 -12.13 -1.59 -5.34
N GLY A 94 -12.48 -2.87 -5.40
CA GLY A 94 -12.72 -3.58 -6.66
C GLY A 94 -13.85 -2.99 -7.50
N LEU A 95 -14.95 -2.56 -6.86
CA LEU A 95 -16.07 -1.91 -7.55
C LEU A 95 -15.69 -0.53 -8.10
N LEU A 96 -14.92 0.26 -7.35
CA LEU A 96 -14.39 1.54 -7.81
C LEU A 96 -13.41 1.34 -8.96
N LYS A 97 -12.50 0.36 -8.86
CA LYS A 97 -11.58 -0.01 -9.93
C LYS A 97 -12.34 -0.31 -11.23
N GLN A 98 -13.32 -1.20 -11.16
CA GLN A 98 -14.16 -1.54 -12.32
C GLN A 98 -14.89 -0.31 -12.89
N TYR A 99 -15.45 0.54 -12.03
CA TYR A 99 -16.12 1.77 -12.47
C TYR A 99 -15.18 2.67 -13.28
N PHE A 100 -13.95 2.88 -12.80
CA PHE A 100 -13.00 3.74 -13.47
C PHE A 100 -12.33 3.08 -14.68
N GLU A 101 -12.22 1.75 -14.74
CA GLU A 101 -11.80 1.04 -15.96
C GLU A 101 -12.71 1.37 -17.16
N ASP A 102 -14.01 1.57 -16.93
CA ASP A 102 -14.98 1.93 -17.96
C ASP A 102 -15.15 3.45 -18.16
N SER A 103 -14.68 4.29 -17.24
CA SER A 103 -14.84 5.75 -17.30
C SER A 103 -13.78 6.43 -18.19
N ASN A 104 -13.97 7.72 -18.47
CA ASN A 104 -12.90 8.53 -19.04
C ASN A 104 -11.84 8.86 -17.98
N THR A 105 -10.63 9.21 -18.42
CA THR A 105 -9.49 9.52 -17.53
C THR A 105 -9.71 10.79 -16.71
N GLY A 106 -10.46 11.76 -17.22
CA GLY A 106 -10.80 13.00 -16.51
C GLY A 106 -11.64 12.72 -15.26
N ASP A 107 -12.64 11.83 -15.34
CA ASP A 107 -13.47 11.45 -14.19
C ASP A 107 -12.64 10.76 -13.09
N LEU A 108 -11.69 9.92 -13.50
CA LEU A 108 -10.74 9.26 -12.59
C LEU A 108 -9.87 10.27 -11.86
N LEU A 109 -9.26 11.22 -12.59
CA LEU A 109 -8.46 12.29 -12.00
C LEU A 109 -9.32 13.17 -11.09
N ALA A 110 -10.56 13.46 -11.49
CA ALA A 110 -11.46 14.29 -10.71
C ALA A 110 -11.80 13.65 -9.35
N PHE A 111 -12.09 12.35 -9.37
CA PHE A 111 -12.33 11.58 -8.15
C PHE A 111 -11.06 11.49 -7.29
N GLN A 112 -9.90 11.22 -7.88
CA GLN A 112 -8.64 11.08 -7.15
C GLN A 112 -8.23 12.40 -6.49
N SER A 113 -8.40 13.54 -7.16
CA SER A 113 -8.16 14.86 -6.59
C SER A 113 -9.07 15.13 -5.39
N ARG A 114 -10.35 14.75 -5.49
CA ARG A 114 -11.29 14.89 -4.37
C ARG A 114 -10.97 13.95 -3.21
N LEU A 115 -10.54 12.71 -3.50
CA LEU A 115 -10.06 11.78 -2.48
C LEU A 115 -8.85 12.37 -1.73
N PHE A 116 -7.86 12.89 -2.47
CA PHE A 116 -6.66 13.49 -1.89
C PHE A 116 -6.98 14.74 -1.06
N TYR A 117 -7.90 15.58 -1.52
CA TYR A 117 -8.44 16.69 -0.72
C TYR A 117 -8.95 16.22 0.64
N PHE A 118 -9.76 15.14 0.68
CA PHE A 118 -10.27 14.62 1.94
C PHE A 118 -9.20 13.99 2.81
N ILE A 119 -8.23 13.28 2.23
CA ILE A 119 -7.08 12.73 2.97
C ILE A 119 -6.35 13.87 3.69
N LEU A 120 -6.04 14.96 2.99
CA LEU A 120 -5.36 16.11 3.59
C LEU A 120 -6.24 16.83 4.62
N LYS A 121 -7.51 17.08 4.29
CA LYS A 121 -8.48 17.71 5.19
C LYS A 121 -8.66 16.93 6.50
N TYR A 122 -8.58 15.61 6.44
CA TYR A 122 -8.80 14.73 7.58
C TYR A 122 -7.51 14.34 8.31
N ASN A 123 -6.36 14.74 7.79
CA ASN A 123 -5.09 14.51 8.46
C ASN A 123 -5.03 15.35 9.74
N SER A 124 -4.92 14.70 10.91
CA SER A 124 -4.70 15.36 12.19
C SER A 124 -3.84 14.49 13.11
N TYR A 125 -3.11 15.12 14.04
CA TYR A 125 -2.33 14.38 15.05
C TYR A 125 -3.22 13.51 15.94
N LYS A 126 -4.45 13.96 16.21
CA LYS A 126 -5.46 13.18 16.95
C LYS A 126 -5.81 11.87 16.23
N LEU A 127 -6.00 11.90 14.91
CA LEU A 127 -6.29 10.70 14.12
C LEU A 127 -5.06 9.83 13.92
N GLN A 128 -3.87 10.40 13.78
CA GLN A 128 -2.61 9.64 13.77
C GLN A 128 -2.40 8.87 15.09
N ALA A 129 -2.69 9.50 16.23
CA ALA A 129 -2.64 8.84 17.54
C ALA A 129 -3.67 7.70 17.64
N ALA A 130 -4.91 7.91 17.22
CA ALA A 130 -5.92 6.86 17.17
C ALA A 130 -5.51 5.70 16.23
N PHE A 131 -4.94 6.01 15.07
CA PHE A 131 -4.40 5.00 14.15
C PHE A 131 -3.29 4.17 14.79
N SER A 132 -2.40 4.78 15.57
CA SER A 132 -1.31 4.06 16.26
C SER A 132 -1.82 2.97 17.22
N ILE A 133 -3.04 3.16 17.76
CA ILE A 133 -3.72 2.17 18.59
C ILE A 133 -4.38 1.09 17.71
N VAL A 134 -5.20 1.51 16.74
CA VAL A 134 -6.02 0.60 15.90
C VAL A 134 -5.14 -0.33 15.06
N SER A 135 -4.03 0.19 14.51
CA SER A 135 -3.10 -0.55 13.65
C SER A 135 -2.37 -1.69 14.36
N TYR A 136 -2.37 -1.72 15.70
CA TYR A 136 -1.80 -2.85 16.46
C TYR A 136 -2.54 -4.18 16.20
N SER A 137 -3.83 -4.10 15.88
CA SER A 137 -4.71 -5.27 15.70
C SER A 137 -5.37 -5.34 14.33
N THR A 138 -5.21 -4.29 13.52
CA THR A 138 -5.83 -4.17 12.19
C THR A 138 -4.74 -3.99 11.14
N PRO A 139 -4.70 -4.82 10.09
CA PRO A 139 -3.61 -4.86 9.13
C PRO A 139 -3.75 -3.76 8.07
N PHE A 140 -3.66 -2.51 8.50
CA PHE A 140 -3.51 -1.37 7.58
C PHE A 140 -2.08 -1.33 7.02
N ALA A 141 -1.94 -1.04 5.74
CA ALA A 141 -0.63 -0.87 5.12
C ALA A 141 0.11 0.37 5.67
N ASP A 142 -0.62 1.48 5.82
CA ASP A 142 -0.13 2.75 6.36
C ASP A 142 -1.31 3.63 6.83
N TYR A 143 -0.99 4.83 7.29
CA TYR A 143 -1.96 5.82 7.74
C TYR A 143 -2.83 6.39 6.60
N GLY A 144 -2.30 6.49 5.37
CA GLY A 144 -3.07 6.93 4.21
C GLY A 144 -4.19 5.95 3.88
N ALA A 145 -3.89 4.65 3.87
CA ALA A 145 -4.88 3.59 3.71
C ALA A 145 -5.94 3.61 4.81
N PHE A 146 -5.57 3.99 6.04
CA PHE A 146 -6.53 4.19 7.13
C PHE A 146 -7.48 5.38 6.89
N LEU A 147 -6.96 6.52 6.44
CA LEU A 147 -7.78 7.69 6.06
C LEU A 147 -8.73 7.35 4.90
N GLU A 148 -8.22 6.67 3.88
CA GLU A 148 -9.03 6.22 2.74
C GLU A 148 -10.10 5.22 3.16
N TRP A 149 -9.79 4.30 4.07
CA TRP A 149 -10.80 3.43 4.67
C TRP A 149 -11.87 4.21 5.43
N MET A 150 -11.52 5.26 6.19
CA MET A 150 -12.53 6.11 6.84
C MET A 150 -13.44 6.79 5.82
N ILE A 151 -12.85 7.36 4.76
CA ILE A 151 -13.58 7.98 3.65
C ILE A 151 -14.51 6.95 2.98
N SER A 152 -14.08 5.69 2.83
CA SER A 152 -14.88 4.60 2.25
C SER A 152 -16.20 4.35 2.98
N LYS A 153 -16.26 4.71 4.28
CA LYS A 153 -17.45 4.55 5.11
C LYS A 153 -18.52 5.59 4.83
N GLY A 154 -18.27 6.54 3.93
CA GLY A 154 -19.19 7.61 3.56
C GLY A 154 -19.08 8.81 4.50
N GLU A 155 -19.64 9.93 4.04
CA GLU A 155 -19.44 11.26 4.63
C GLU A 155 -19.73 11.32 6.12
N THR A 156 -20.92 10.87 6.54
CA THR A 156 -21.35 10.98 7.94
C THR A 156 -20.43 10.21 8.88
N LEU A 157 -20.03 8.98 8.52
CA LEU A 157 -19.16 8.17 9.37
C LEU A 157 -17.74 8.71 9.40
N ALA A 158 -17.21 9.15 8.25
CA ALA A 158 -15.91 9.79 8.18
C ALA A 158 -15.85 11.02 9.12
N ASN A 159 -16.82 11.94 8.99
CA ASN A 159 -16.91 13.14 9.84
C ASN A 159 -17.05 12.79 11.34
N ASN A 160 -17.83 11.76 11.68
CA ASN A 160 -17.95 11.30 13.06
C ASN A 160 -16.63 10.78 13.63
N TYR A 161 -15.85 10.01 12.86
CA TYR A 161 -14.55 9.51 13.31
C TYR A 161 -13.53 10.64 13.51
N ILE A 162 -13.56 11.66 12.65
CA ILE A 162 -12.67 12.83 12.77
C ILE A 162 -12.98 13.61 14.05
N GLN A 163 -14.26 13.89 14.29
CA GLN A 163 -14.69 14.61 15.50
C GLN A 163 -14.38 13.79 16.76
N ASN A 164 -14.65 12.48 16.70
CA ASN A 164 -14.49 11.58 17.83
C ASN A 164 -13.86 10.23 17.42
N PRO A 165 -12.52 10.13 17.41
CA PRO A 165 -11.83 8.90 17.02
C PRO A 165 -12.16 7.69 17.91
N GLU A 166 -12.61 7.90 19.14
CA GLU A 166 -13.06 6.81 20.01
C GLU A 166 -14.22 5.99 19.41
N LEU A 167 -14.99 6.55 18.47
CA LEU A 167 -16.04 5.82 17.76
C LEU A 167 -15.49 4.68 16.88
N LEU A 168 -14.19 4.67 16.57
CA LEU A 168 -13.52 3.56 15.89
C LEU A 168 -13.58 2.26 16.71
N GLU A 169 -13.87 2.32 18.01
CA GLU A 169 -14.12 1.13 18.84
C GLU A 169 -15.27 0.27 18.29
N ASN A 170 -16.22 0.86 17.57
CA ASN A 170 -17.39 0.15 17.03
C ASN A 170 -17.28 -0.07 15.52
N ALA A 171 -16.16 0.34 14.91
CA ALA A 171 -16.00 0.25 13.48
C ALA A 171 -15.81 -1.20 13.02
N ASN A 172 -16.36 -1.48 11.84
CA ASN A 172 -16.17 -2.75 11.15
C ASN A 172 -15.00 -2.64 10.16
N PHE A 173 -13.90 -3.33 10.50
CA PHE A 173 -12.69 -3.39 9.69
C PHE A 173 -12.69 -4.52 8.64
N SER A 174 -13.86 -5.03 8.27
CA SER A 174 -14.01 -6.07 7.26
C SER A 174 -13.40 -5.69 5.91
N GLY A 175 -12.63 -6.61 5.35
CA GLY A 175 -11.98 -6.42 4.04
C GLY A 175 -10.72 -5.57 4.08
N ILE A 176 -10.13 -5.34 5.26
CA ILE A 176 -8.78 -4.82 5.42
C ILE A 176 -7.84 -6.02 5.56
N ASP A 177 -6.97 -6.24 4.57
CA ASP A 177 -6.06 -7.39 4.50
C ASP A 177 -4.65 -6.98 4.04
N ASN A 178 -4.02 -6.04 4.74
CA ASN A 178 -2.90 -5.24 4.19
C ASN A 178 -3.28 -4.58 2.86
N SER A 179 -4.58 -4.33 2.68
CA SER A 179 -5.13 -3.74 1.47
C SER A 179 -4.47 -2.39 1.26
N VAL A 180 -3.78 -2.25 0.14
CA VAL A 180 -3.35 -0.96 -0.37
C VAL A 180 -4.56 -0.03 -0.49
N GLY A 181 -4.36 1.26 -0.24
CA GLY A 181 -5.41 2.27 -0.32
C GLY A 181 -6.10 2.30 -1.69
N MET A 182 -7.27 2.92 -1.75
CA MET A 182 -7.91 3.31 -2.99
C MET A 182 -6.99 4.01 -3.98
N SER A 183 -6.16 4.93 -3.51
CA SER A 183 -5.22 5.67 -4.35
C SER A 183 -4.31 4.75 -5.19
N THR A 184 -3.92 3.58 -4.65
CA THR A 184 -3.05 2.63 -5.34
C THR A 184 -3.73 2.03 -6.57
N PHE A 185 -4.94 1.48 -6.43
CA PHE A 185 -5.62 0.89 -7.59
C PHE A 185 -6.08 1.95 -8.59
N LEU A 186 -6.42 3.18 -8.14
CA LEU A 186 -6.75 4.28 -9.05
C LEU A 186 -5.53 4.63 -9.92
N GLY A 187 -4.34 4.61 -9.33
CA GLY A 187 -3.09 4.76 -10.06
C GLY A 187 -2.82 3.64 -11.06
N GLU A 188 -3.10 2.38 -10.71
CA GLU A 188 -3.02 1.26 -11.65
C GLU A 188 -3.97 1.45 -12.85
N VAL A 189 -5.21 1.88 -12.60
CA VAL A 189 -6.20 2.13 -13.67
C VAL A 189 -5.73 3.26 -14.58
N TYR A 190 -5.25 4.36 -14.00
CA TYR A 190 -4.71 5.48 -14.78
C TYR A 190 -3.54 5.04 -15.65
N ASN A 191 -2.58 4.30 -15.07
CA ASN A 191 -1.42 3.80 -15.78
C ASN A 191 -1.82 2.85 -16.91
N THR A 192 -2.75 1.94 -16.66
CA THR A 192 -3.27 1.01 -17.68
C THR A 192 -3.92 1.76 -18.85
N LYS A 193 -4.64 2.86 -18.58
CA LYS A 193 -5.30 3.67 -19.62
C LYS A 193 -4.34 4.53 -20.43
N THR A 194 -3.29 5.06 -19.81
CA THR A 194 -2.49 6.16 -20.38
C THR A 194 -1.05 5.78 -20.69
N GLY A 195 -0.54 4.70 -20.09
CA GLY A 195 0.88 4.35 -20.06
C GLY A 195 1.74 5.32 -19.25
N LYS A 196 1.14 6.23 -18.47
CA LYS A 196 1.84 7.27 -17.69
C LYS A 196 1.64 7.07 -16.18
N LEU A 197 2.48 7.73 -15.38
CA LEU A 197 2.20 7.90 -13.95
C LEU A 197 1.02 8.85 -13.76
N VAL A 198 0.26 8.67 -12.69
CA VAL A 198 -0.77 9.65 -12.30
C VAL A 198 -0.10 11.01 -12.12
N PRO A 199 -0.67 12.11 -12.61
CA PRO A 199 -0.14 13.43 -12.37
C PRO A 199 -0.02 13.75 -10.87
N THR A 200 0.97 14.54 -10.49
CA THR A 200 0.98 15.12 -9.13
C THR A 200 -0.11 16.19 -9.04
N ILE A 201 -0.75 16.30 -7.88
CA ILE A 201 -1.79 17.30 -7.66
C ILE A 201 -1.17 18.47 -6.91
N GLU A 202 -1.14 19.64 -7.54
CA GLU A 202 -0.68 20.89 -6.95
C GLU A 202 -1.85 21.68 -6.36
N GLY A 203 -1.54 22.61 -5.46
CA GLY A 203 -2.53 23.52 -4.87
C GLY A 203 -3.08 23.10 -3.51
N PHE A 204 -2.54 22.03 -2.92
CA PHE A 204 -2.76 21.70 -1.53
C PHE A 204 -1.57 22.10 -0.66
N ASP A 205 -1.85 22.56 0.56
CA ASP A 205 -0.83 22.76 1.57
C ASP A 205 -0.63 21.46 2.36
N GLU A 206 0.42 20.72 2.01
CA GLU A 206 0.79 19.46 2.67
C GLU A 206 1.30 19.65 4.10
N ASN A 207 1.62 20.89 4.50
CA ASN A 207 2.15 21.24 5.83
C ASN A 207 1.09 21.88 6.74
N ALA A 208 -0.19 21.84 6.38
CA ALA A 208 -1.27 22.49 7.12
C ALA A 208 -1.65 21.81 8.46
N LEU A 209 -0.81 20.90 8.97
CA LEU A 209 -1.04 20.29 10.28
C LEU A 209 -0.73 21.29 11.40
N ASP A 210 -1.65 21.38 12.35
CA ASP A 210 -1.45 22.19 13.55
C ASP A 210 -0.64 21.39 14.58
N ASP A 211 0.64 21.71 14.71
CA ASP A 211 1.56 21.11 15.69
C ASP A 211 1.07 21.24 17.15
N SER A 212 0.16 22.17 17.44
CA SER A 212 -0.43 22.30 18.78
C SER A 212 -1.34 21.12 19.16
N GLU A 213 -1.76 20.29 18.20
CA GLU A 213 -2.56 19.09 18.42
C GLU A 213 -1.72 17.82 18.68
N ILE A 214 -0.38 17.92 18.71
CA ILE A 214 0.49 16.76 18.98
C ILE A 214 0.20 16.19 20.37
N ILE A 215 -0.17 14.92 20.42
CA ILE A 215 -0.40 14.17 21.65
C ILE A 215 0.89 13.48 22.07
N ASP A 216 1.37 13.73 23.29
CA ASP A 216 2.49 12.98 23.87
C ASP A 216 2.16 11.47 23.84
N PRO A 217 3.01 10.60 23.29
CA PRO A 217 2.79 9.15 23.27
C PRO A 217 2.38 8.55 24.62
N LYS A 218 2.86 9.10 25.74
CA LYS A 218 2.50 8.65 27.10
C LYS A 218 1.05 8.97 27.48
N MET A 219 0.47 9.99 26.86
CA MET A 219 -0.91 10.44 27.07
C MET A 219 -1.91 9.73 26.16
N ILE A 220 -1.45 8.95 25.17
CA ILE A 220 -2.32 8.21 24.23
C ILE A 220 -3.32 7.28 24.96
N PRO A 221 -2.92 6.47 25.96
CA PRO A 221 -3.87 5.61 26.69
C PRO A 221 -5.02 6.39 27.36
N ASP A 222 -4.70 7.56 27.93
CA ASP A 222 -5.66 8.41 28.63
C ASP A 222 -6.50 9.26 27.67
N SER A 223 -5.97 9.56 26.47
CA SER A 223 -6.64 10.36 25.44
C SER A 223 -7.66 9.53 24.65
N PHE A 224 -7.46 8.21 24.54
CA PHE A 224 -8.34 7.28 23.84
C PHE A 224 -8.60 6.01 24.67
N PRO A 225 -9.16 6.13 25.89
CA PRO A 225 -9.31 5.01 26.81
C PRO A 225 -10.14 3.86 26.24
N ARG A 226 -11.14 4.13 25.38
CA ARG A 226 -11.96 3.05 24.81
C ARG A 226 -11.23 2.30 23.69
N LEU A 227 -10.57 3.01 22.77
CA LEU A 227 -9.70 2.39 21.76
C LEU A 227 -8.59 1.58 22.43
N TRP A 228 -7.91 2.16 23.42
CA TRP A 228 -6.81 1.50 24.13
C TRP A 228 -7.27 0.18 24.75
N LYS A 229 -8.40 0.22 25.48
CA LYS A 229 -8.99 -0.97 26.08
C LYS A 229 -9.40 -2.03 25.06
N LYS A 230 -9.82 -1.64 23.86
CA LYS A 230 -10.28 -2.60 22.83
C LYS A 230 -9.13 -3.27 22.09
N PHE A 231 -8.09 -2.52 21.76
CA PHE A 231 -7.10 -2.94 20.77
C PHE A 231 -5.73 -3.27 21.35
N ILE A 232 -5.43 -2.84 22.58
CA ILE A 232 -4.13 -3.06 23.23
C ILE A 232 -4.24 -3.97 24.45
N VAL A 233 -5.29 -3.79 25.26
CA VAL A 233 -5.58 -4.61 26.46
C VAL A 233 -6.36 -5.85 26.09
#